data_AF-A0A4Q6BXT7-F1
#
_entry.id   AF-A0A4Q6BXT7-F1
#
_cell.length_a   1.000
_cell.length_b   1.000
_cell.length_c   1.000
_cell.angle_alpha   90.00
_cell.angle_beta   90.00
_cell.angle_gamma   90.00
#
_symmetry.space_group_name_H-M   'P 1'
#
loop_
_entity.id
_entity.type
_entity.pdbx_description
1 polymer ?
#
loop_
_entity_poly.entity_id
_entity_poly.type
_entity_poly.pdbx_seq_one_letter_code
_entity_poly.pdbx_strand_id
1 'polypeptide(L)'
;VGLSLFLTFFVMGPAFKELNENGVQPYLAGKISQDLAIENSLAPLRKFMFHQTRDADLALFVKLAKIEKPKTRADVPTIVLVPSFIVSELKTAFQIGFMIFLPFLVIDIVASSVLMAMGMMMLPPVVISLPFKIMLFVLVDGWGLLIGSMVKSFG
;
A
#
# COMPACT_ATOMS: atom_id res chain seq x y z
N VAL A 1 6.60 5.51 -10.55
CA VAL A 1 5.21 5.97 -10.85
C VAL A 1 4.51 5.04 -11.84
N GLY A 2 5.09 4.72 -13.01
CA GLY A 2 4.46 3.80 -13.97
C GLY A 2 4.15 2.41 -13.38
N LEU A 3 5.16 1.75 -12.79
CA LEU A 3 4.99 0.43 -12.16
C LEU A 3 3.92 0.44 -11.05
N SER A 4 3.94 1.43 -10.16
CA SER A 4 2.97 1.55 -9.08
C SER A 4 1.54 1.70 -9.62
N LEU A 5 1.35 2.47 -10.69
CA LEU A 5 0.03 2.65 -11.31
C LEU A 5 -0.50 1.35 -11.93
N PHE A 6 0.34 0.61 -12.65
CA PHE A 6 -0.06 -0.69 -13.20
C PHE A 6 -0.39 -1.71 -12.11
N LEU A 7 0.38 -1.74 -11.02
CA LEU A 7 0.07 -2.58 -9.87
C LEU A 7 -1.25 -2.18 -9.21
N THR A 8 -1.56 -0.88 -9.11
CA THR A 8 -2.86 -0.41 -8.63
C THR A 8 -3.99 -0.94 -9.50
N PHE A 9 -3.90 -0.83 -10.83
CA PHE A 9 -4.92 -1.36 -11.74
C PHE A 9 -5.07 -2.88 -11.63
N PHE A 10 -3.95 -3.60 -11.48
CA PHE A 10 -3.95 -5.05 -11.33
C PHE A 10 -4.65 -5.49 -10.03
N VAL A 11 -4.28 -4.89 -8.90
CA VAL A 11 -4.85 -5.21 -7.58
C VAL A 11 -6.32 -4.77 -7.48
N MET A 12 -6.66 -3.59 -8.00
CA MET A 12 -8.02 -3.05 -7.94
C MET A 12 -8.93 -3.56 -9.07
N GLY A 13 -8.46 -4.46 -9.94
CA GLY A 13 -9.23 -5.00 -11.06
C GLY A 13 -10.65 -5.46 -10.69
N PRO A 14 -10.85 -6.24 -9.60
CA PRO A 14 -12.19 -6.64 -9.16
C PRO A 14 -13.09 -5.47 -8.77
N ALA A 15 -12.56 -4.47 -8.06
CA ALA A 15 -13.33 -3.30 -7.63
C ALA A 15 -13.72 -2.42 -8.82
N PHE A 16 -12.82 -2.23 -9.79
CA PHE A 16 -13.13 -1.49 -11.02
C PHE A 16 -14.18 -2.21 -11.88
N LYS A 17 -14.13 -3.54 -11.94
CA LYS A 17 -15.14 -4.34 -12.63
C LYS A 17 -16.53 -4.14 -12.00
N GLU A 18 -16.63 -4.28 -10.69
CA GLU A 18 -17.90 -4.11 -9.95
C GLU A 18 -18.46 -2.69 -10.09
N LEU A 19 -17.58 -1.67 -10.01
CA LEU A 19 -17.93 -0.26 -10.25
C LEU A 19 -18.49 -0.04 -11.65
N ASN A 20 -17.86 -0.63 -12.68
CA ASN A 20 -18.29 -0.46 -14.06
C ASN A 20 -19.63 -1.17 -14.31
N GLU A 21 -19.79 -2.41 -13.84
CA GLU A 21 -20.98 -3.22 -14.07
C GLU A 21 -22.22 -2.69 -13.33
N ASN A 22 -22.06 -2.20 -12.09
CA ASN A 22 -23.18 -1.79 -11.23
C ASN A 22 -23.43 -0.28 -11.19
N GLY A 23 -22.44 0.53 -11.54
CA GLY A 23 -22.53 2.00 -11.51
C GLY A 23 -22.51 2.62 -12.91
N VAL A 24 -21.40 2.44 -13.64
CA VAL A 24 -21.16 3.17 -14.89
C VAL A 24 -22.07 2.71 -16.03
N GLN A 25 -22.10 1.41 -16.34
CA GLN A 25 -22.88 0.89 -17.46
C GLN A 25 -24.39 1.15 -17.30
N PRO A 26 -25.01 0.93 -16.11
CA PRO A 26 -26.43 1.20 -15.93
C PRO A 26 -26.77 2.70 -16.03
N TYR A 27 -25.86 3.59 -15.59
CA TYR A 27 -26.04 5.03 -15.73
C TYR A 27 -25.99 5.48 -17.19
N LEU A 28 -24.99 5.01 -17.95
CA LEU A 28 -24.89 5.28 -19.39
C LEU A 28 -26.09 4.72 -20.18
N ALA A 29 -26.66 3.61 -19.72
CA ALA A 29 -27.88 3.03 -20.28
C ALA A 29 -29.17 3.73 -19.84
N GLY A 30 -29.10 4.79 -19.02
CA GLY A 30 -30.26 5.53 -18.50
C GLY A 30 -31.13 4.72 -17.53
N LYS A 31 -30.62 3.62 -16.97
CA LYS A 31 -31.38 2.72 -16.08
C LYS A 31 -31.39 3.17 -14.62
N ILE A 32 -30.41 3.98 -14.22
CA ILE A 32 -30.28 4.50 -12.85
C ILE A 32 -30.04 6.00 -12.86
N SER A 33 -30.43 6.68 -11.78
CA SER A 33 -30.10 8.08 -11.56
C SER A 33 -28.61 8.27 -11.27
N GLN A 34 -28.13 9.50 -11.41
CA GLN A 34 -26.75 9.85 -11.09
C GLN A 34 -26.39 9.57 -9.62
N ASP A 35 -27.30 9.87 -8.69
CA ASP A 35 -27.07 9.64 -7.26
C ASP A 35 -26.86 8.15 -6.96
N LEU A 36 -27.71 7.29 -7.53
CA LEU A 36 -27.60 5.84 -7.38
C LEU A 36 -26.35 5.30 -8.07
N ALA A 37 -25.94 5.89 -9.20
CA ALA A 37 -24.70 5.54 -9.88
C ALA A 37 -23.47 5.84 -9.03
N ILE A 38 -23.45 6.98 -8.34
CA ILE A 38 -22.38 7.36 -7.41
C ILE A 38 -22.35 6.39 -6.22
N GLU A 39 -23.50 6.09 -5.63
CA GLU A 39 -23.60 5.16 -4.50
C GLU A 39 -23.08 3.76 -4.88
N ASN A 40 -23.57 3.20 -5.99
CA ASN A 40 -23.14 1.90 -6.50
C ASN A 40 -21.66 1.86 -6.87
N SER A 41 -21.11 2.98 -7.37
CA SER A 41 -19.69 3.09 -7.72
C SER A 41 -18.80 3.19 -6.47
N LEU A 42 -19.27 3.86 -5.42
CA LEU A 42 -18.52 4.01 -4.18
C LEU A 42 -18.52 2.74 -3.33
N ALA A 43 -19.56 1.91 -3.41
CA ALA A 43 -19.68 0.68 -2.64
C ALA A 43 -18.46 -0.28 -2.77
N PRO A 44 -18.00 -0.68 -3.97
CA PRO A 44 -16.84 -1.57 -4.11
C PRO A 44 -15.53 -0.91 -3.62
N LEU A 45 -15.38 0.41 -3.80
CA LEU A 45 -14.22 1.16 -3.30
C LEU A 45 -14.20 1.21 -1.77
N ARG A 46 -15.36 1.45 -1.15
CA ARG A 46 -15.53 1.41 0.31
C ARG A 46 -15.22 0.03 0.85
N LYS A 47 -15.74 -1.02 0.20
CA LYS A 47 -15.47 -2.42 0.57
C LYS A 47 -13.97 -2.73 0.54
N PHE A 48 -13.26 -2.31 -0.51
CA PHE A 48 -11.80 -2.44 -0.61
C PHE A 48 -11.09 -1.72 0.56
N MET A 49 -11.41 -0.44 0.79
CA MET A 49 -10.81 0.34 1.88
C MET A 49 -11.06 -0.28 3.25
N PHE A 50 -12.28 -0.76 3.54
CA PHE A 50 -12.59 -1.42 4.82
C PHE A 50 -11.84 -2.73 5.03
N HIS A 51 -11.48 -3.44 3.96
CA HIS A 51 -10.69 -4.67 4.09
C HIS A 51 -9.28 -4.39 4.58
N GLN A 52 -8.70 -3.28 4.11
CA GLN A 52 -7.32 -2.88 4.39
C GLN A 52 -7.19 -1.96 5.62
N THR A 53 -8.26 -1.28 6.02
CA THR A 53 -8.25 -0.37 7.16
C THR A 53 -8.25 -1.13 8.47
N ARG A 54 -7.29 -0.84 9.35
CA ARG A 54 -7.22 -1.45 10.68
C ARG A 54 -8.31 -0.86 11.59
N ASP A 55 -8.95 -1.69 12.39
CA ASP A 55 -10.02 -1.25 13.31
C ASP A 55 -9.56 -0.15 14.27
N ALA A 56 -8.29 -0.20 14.71
CA ALA A 56 -7.71 0.82 15.59
C ALA A 56 -7.58 2.19 14.89
N ASP A 57 -7.21 2.21 13.61
CA ASP A 57 -7.08 3.45 12.84
C ASP A 57 -8.46 4.01 12.50
N LEU A 58 -9.42 3.14 12.18
CA LEU A 58 -10.81 3.52 11.97
C LEU A 58 -11.41 4.14 13.25
N ALA A 59 -11.23 3.49 14.40
CA ALA A 59 -11.72 3.97 15.68
C ALA A 59 -11.12 5.33 16.08
N LEU A 60 -9.83 5.56 15.78
CA LEU A 60 -9.18 6.84 16.00
C LEU A 60 -9.88 7.96 15.24
N PHE A 61 -10.11 7.79 13.94
CA PHE A 61 -10.74 8.83 13.12
C PHE A 61 -12.23 9.01 13.41
N VAL A 62 -12.95 7.94 13.77
CA VAL A 62 -14.33 8.05 14.29
C VAL A 62 -14.37 8.94 15.54
N LYS A 63 -13.43 8.74 16.46
CA LYS A 63 -13.31 9.55 17.68
C LYS A 63 -12.94 11.00 17.36
N LEU A 64 -12.00 11.23 16.44
CA LEU A 64 -11.57 12.57 16.03
C LEU A 64 -12.69 13.34 15.31
N ALA A 65 -13.51 12.63 14.51
CA ALA A 65 -14.65 13.20 13.82
C ALA A 65 -15.83 13.54 14.75
N LYS A 66 -15.77 13.14 16.03
CA LYS A 66 -16.83 13.35 17.04
C LYS A 66 -18.21 12.86 16.59
N ILE A 67 -18.25 11.81 15.76
CA ILE A 67 -19.49 11.19 15.32
C ILE A 67 -19.97 10.17 16.34
N GLU A 68 -21.28 9.90 16.37
CA GLU A 68 -21.81 8.79 17.16
C GLU A 68 -21.14 7.48 16.73
N LYS A 69 -20.93 6.59 17.71
CA LYS A 69 -20.26 5.31 17.47
C LYS A 69 -21.08 4.52 16.43
N PRO A 70 -20.52 4.26 15.23
CA PRO A 70 -21.19 3.49 14.20
C PRO A 70 -21.55 2.10 14.72
N LYS A 71 -22.76 1.61 14.41
CA LYS A 71 -23.19 0.26 14.81
C LYS A 71 -22.55 -0.79 13.91
N THR A 72 -22.38 -0.45 12.64
CA THR A 72 -21.76 -1.29 11.62
C THR A 72 -20.66 -0.52 10.88
N ARG A 73 -19.77 -1.24 10.19
CA ARG A 73 -18.75 -0.62 9.32
C ARG A 73 -19.40 0.20 8.18
N ALA A 74 -20.58 -0.22 7.70
CA ALA A 74 -21.29 0.47 6.63
C ALA A 74 -21.72 1.90 7.03
N ASP A 75 -22.00 2.12 8.32
CA ASP A 75 -22.44 3.41 8.86
C ASP A 75 -21.30 4.44 8.95
N VAL A 76 -20.04 4.05 8.71
CA VAL A 76 -18.91 4.98 8.75
C VAL A 76 -18.94 5.90 7.53
N PRO A 77 -18.96 7.23 7.70
CA PRO A 77 -18.91 8.17 6.57
C PRO A 77 -17.63 8.01 5.74
N THR A 78 -17.73 8.15 4.41
CA THR A 78 -16.55 8.04 3.52
C THR A 78 -15.46 9.04 3.88
N ILE A 79 -15.83 10.23 4.34
CA ILE A 79 -14.90 11.29 4.79
C ILE A 79 -14.05 10.87 6.00
N VAL A 80 -14.51 9.90 6.79
CA VAL A 80 -13.76 9.30 7.91
C VAL A 80 -12.97 8.08 7.43
N LEU A 81 -13.57 7.25 6.58
CA LEU A 81 -12.92 6.03 6.07
C LEU A 81 -11.65 6.32 5.25
N VAL A 82 -11.69 7.30 4.35
CA VAL A 82 -10.56 7.63 3.46
C VAL A 82 -9.28 7.96 4.26
N PRO A 83 -9.28 8.90 5.22
CA PRO A 83 -8.08 9.18 5.99
C PRO A 83 -7.68 8.02 6.92
N SER A 84 -8.63 7.23 7.45
CA SER A 84 -8.30 6.00 8.19
C SER A 84 -7.52 5.01 7.33
N PHE A 85 -8.02 4.75 6.11
CA PHE A 85 -7.37 3.87 5.14
C PHE A 85 -5.96 4.35 4.79
N ILE A 86 -5.80 5.65 4.48
CA ILE A 86 -4.49 6.22 4.15
C ILE A 86 -3.49 6.03 5.30
N VAL A 87 -3.90 6.27 6.55
CA VAL A 87 -3.02 6.07 7.71
C VAL A 87 -2.68 4.59 7.93
N SER A 88 -3.65 3.68 7.78
CA SER A 88 -3.40 2.24 7.84
C SER A 88 -2.40 1.80 6.77
N GLU A 89 -2.57 2.25 5.53
CA GLU A 89 -1.68 1.94 4.41
C GLU A 89 -0.28 2.52 4.60
N LEU A 90 -0.15 3.75 5.10
CA LEU A 90 1.16 4.33 5.41
C LEU A 90 1.89 3.49 6.46
N LYS A 91 1.21 3.06 7.53
CA LYS A 91 1.82 2.18 8.54
C LYS A 91 2.30 0.87 7.93
N THR A 92 1.47 0.24 7.11
CA THR A 92 1.84 -1.00 6.41
C THR A 92 3.03 -0.77 5.45
N ALA A 93 3.02 0.32 4.69
CA ALA A 93 4.11 0.68 3.78
C ALA A 93 5.44 0.93 4.53
N PHE A 94 5.40 1.60 5.69
CA PHE A 94 6.59 1.77 6.53
C PHE A 94 7.11 0.45 7.09
N GLN A 95 6.22 -0.45 7.52
CA GLN A 95 6.61 -1.78 7.98
C GLN A 95 7.30 -2.59 6.87
N ILE A 96 6.71 -2.61 5.68
CA ILE A 96 7.27 -3.29 4.51
C ILE A 96 8.61 -2.66 4.12
N GLY A 97 8.68 -1.32 4.02
CA GLY A 97 9.90 -0.59 3.71
C GLY A 97 11.03 -0.88 4.71
N PHE A 98 10.71 -0.95 6.00
CA PHE A 98 11.68 -1.31 7.03
C PHE A 98 12.19 -2.75 6.86
N MET A 99 11.31 -3.72 6.64
CA MET A 99 11.71 -5.12 6.41
C MET A 99 12.62 -5.27 5.19
N ILE A 100 12.32 -4.56 4.09
CA ILE A 100 13.13 -4.55 2.88
C ILE A 100 14.49 -3.89 3.13
N PHE A 101 14.53 -2.85 3.96
CA PHE A 101 15.75 -2.09 4.22
C PHE A 101 16.77 -2.87 5.08
N LEU A 102 16.31 -3.70 6.02
CA LEU A 102 17.15 -4.46 6.95
C LEU A 102 18.33 -5.24 6.30
N PRO A 103 18.13 -6.10 5.27
CA PRO A 103 19.23 -6.83 4.66
C PRO A 103 20.30 -5.90 4.03
N PHE A 104 19.88 -4.77 3.47
CA PHE A 104 20.82 -3.79 2.88
C PHE A 104 21.60 -3.04 3.95
N LEU A 105 20.97 -2.75 5.09
CA LEU A 105 21.65 -2.14 6.24
C LEU A 105 22.76 -3.06 6.77
N VAL A 106 22.50 -4.37 6.83
CA VAL A 106 23.52 -5.35 7.24
C VAL A 106 24.72 -5.32 6.29
N ILE A 107 24.49 -5.27 4.97
CA ILE A 107 25.57 -5.14 3.98
C ILE A 107 26.39 -3.86 4.22
N ASP A 108 25.74 -2.73 4.49
CA ASP A 108 26.43 -1.46 4.75
C ASP A 108 27.32 -1.51 6.00
N ILE A 109 26.82 -2.10 7.08
CA ILE A 109 27.57 -2.26 8.34
C ILE A 109 28.78 -3.17 8.12
N VAL A 110 28.59 -4.31 7.45
CA VAL A 110 29.66 -5.26 7.17
C VAL A 110 30.71 -4.63 6.26
N ALA A 111 30.31 -4.02 5.14
CA ALA A 111 31.24 -3.36 4.22
C ALA A 111 32.06 -2.26 4.92
N SER A 112 31.41 -1.44 5.76
CA SER A 112 32.09 -0.40 6.55
C SER A 112 33.11 -0.99 7.52
N SER A 113 32.76 -2.05 8.25
CA SER A 113 33.66 -2.71 9.20
C SER A 113 34.90 -3.29 8.53
N VAL A 114 34.75 -3.89 7.34
CA VAL A 114 35.87 -4.46 6.57
C VAL A 114 36.78 -3.36 6.04
N LEU A 115 36.23 -2.27 5.51
CA LEU A 115 37.02 -1.12 5.04
C LEU A 115 37.81 -0.45 6.17
N MET A 116 37.19 -0.29 7.33
CA MET A 116 37.86 0.24 8.52
C MET A 116 39.00 -0.68 8.97
N ALA A 117 38.80 -2.00 8.95
CA ALA A 117 39.84 -2.98 9.28
C ALA A 117 41.01 -2.96 8.29
N MET A 118 40.77 -2.63 7.02
CA MET A 118 41.81 -2.46 5.99
C MET A 118 42.54 -1.11 6.07
N GLY A 119 42.15 -0.21 6.98
CA GLY A 119 42.72 1.13 7.11
C GLY A 119 42.27 2.12 6.03
N MET A 120 41.28 1.76 5.20
CA MET A 120 40.81 2.57 4.09
C MET A 120 39.72 3.56 4.53
N MET A 121 40.08 4.50 5.40
CA MET A 121 39.14 5.49 5.96
C MET A 121 38.62 6.52 4.95
N MET A 122 39.32 6.70 3.83
CA MET A 122 38.99 7.72 2.82
C MET A 122 38.03 7.22 1.73
N LEU A 123 37.79 5.91 1.65
CA LEU A 123 36.86 5.34 0.69
C LEU A 123 35.43 5.31 1.28
N PRO A 124 34.43 5.92 0.62
CA PRO A 124 33.06 5.88 1.11
C PRO A 124 32.52 4.43 1.10
N PRO A 125 32.12 3.86 2.25
CA PRO A 125 31.64 2.48 2.31
C PRO A 125 30.44 2.18 1.42
N VAL A 126 29.62 3.20 1.14
CA VAL A 126 28.44 3.12 0.27
C VAL A 126 28.81 2.74 -1.17
N VAL A 127 29.95 3.21 -1.68
CA VAL A 127 30.39 2.91 -3.05
C VAL A 127 30.78 1.43 -3.18
N ILE A 128 31.41 0.89 -2.14
CA ILE A 128 31.83 -0.51 -2.08
C ILE A 128 30.63 -1.43 -1.82
N SER A 129 29.68 -1.03 -0.99
CA SER A 129 28.50 -1.85 -0.66
C SER A 129 27.48 -1.94 -1.80
N LEU A 130 27.38 -0.92 -2.66
CA LEU A 130 26.42 -0.85 -3.76
C LEU A 130 26.39 -2.09 -4.69
N PRO A 131 27.52 -2.57 -5.26
CA PRO A 131 27.50 -3.76 -6.11
C PRO A 131 27.02 -5.01 -5.37
N PHE A 132 27.36 -5.17 -4.07
CA PHE A 132 26.87 -6.29 -3.26
C PHE A 132 25.37 -6.22 -3.03
N LYS A 133 24.81 -5.01 -2.81
CA LYS A 133 23.36 -4.82 -2.68
C LYS A 133 22.63 -5.19 -3.96
N ILE A 134 23.13 -4.73 -5.11
CA ILE A 134 22.54 -5.05 -6.42
C ILE A 134 22.63 -6.55 -6.67
N MET A 135 23.78 -7.17 -6.41
CA MET A 135 23.99 -8.61 -6.55
C MET A 135 23.02 -9.40 -5.68
N LEU A 136 22.92 -9.08 -4.38
CA LEU A 136 21.96 -9.73 -3.48
C LEU A 136 20.54 -9.59 -4.03
N PHE A 137 20.13 -8.38 -4.38
CA PHE A 137 18.77 -8.09 -4.84
C PHE A 137 18.41 -8.86 -6.11
N VAL A 138 19.33 -9.02 -7.05
CA VAL A 138 19.11 -9.81 -8.26
C VAL A 138 19.12 -11.32 -7.96
N LEU A 139 20.05 -11.78 -7.12
CA LEU A 139 20.18 -13.21 -6.78
C LEU A 139 18.94 -13.77 -6.07
N VAL A 140 18.25 -12.97 -5.28
CA VAL A 140 17.02 -13.40 -4.58
C VAL A 140 15.74 -13.19 -5.40
N ASP A 141 15.84 -12.75 -6.66
CA ASP A 141 14.69 -12.25 -7.43
C ASP A 141 13.89 -11.19 -6.65
N GLY A 142 14.58 -10.13 -6.23
CA GLY A 142 14.02 -9.11 -5.36
C GLY A 142 12.78 -8.43 -5.94
N TRP A 143 12.73 -8.23 -7.27
CA TRP A 143 11.53 -7.68 -7.92
C TRP A 143 10.32 -8.62 -7.81
N GLY A 144 10.51 -9.92 -8.07
CA GLY A 144 9.46 -10.92 -7.93
C GLY A 144 8.95 -11.01 -6.48
N LEU A 145 9.86 -11.03 -5.50
CA LEU A 145 9.53 -11.05 -4.08
C LEU A 145 8.76 -9.79 -3.64
N LEU A 146 9.20 -8.61 -4.07
CA LEU A 146 8.54 -7.35 -3.72
C LEU A 146 7.13 -7.27 -4.30
N ILE A 147 6.99 -7.51 -5.60
CA ILE A 147 5.69 -7.44 -6.28
C ILE A 147 4.75 -8.52 -5.73
N GLY A 148 5.23 -9.75 -5.57
CA GLY A 148 4.45 -10.86 -5.04
C GLY A 148 3.98 -10.61 -3.61
N SER A 149 4.84 -10.06 -2.75
CA SER A 149 4.48 -9.73 -1.36
C SER A 149 3.48 -8.58 -1.29
N MET A 150 3.63 -7.56 -2.15
CA MET A 150 2.67 -6.47 -2.24
C MET A 150 1.29 -6.97 -2.68
N VAL A 151 1.21 -7.73 -3.77
CA VAL A 151 -0.07 -8.26 -4.27
C VAL A 151 -0.75 -9.15 -3.22
N LYS A 152 0.00 -10.02 -2.53
CA LYS A 152 -0.53 -10.83 -1.41
C LYS A 152 -0.97 -10.02 -0.20
N SER A 153 -0.42 -8.83 0.01
CA SER A 153 -0.84 -7.95 1.12
C SER A 153 -2.17 -7.26 0.87
N PHE A 154 -2.61 -7.17 -0.39
CA PHE A 154 -3.89 -6.56 -0.78
C PHE A 154 -4.97 -7.58 -1.14
N GLY A 155 -4.58 -8.83 -1.42
CA GLY A 155 -5.46 -9.92 -1.83
C GLY A 155 -5.85 -10.86 -0.70
#